data_AF-A0A2N6FQF3-F1
#
_entry.id   AF-A0A2N6FQF3-F1
#
_cell.length_a   1.000
_cell.length_b   1.000
_cell.length_c   1.000
_cell.angle_alpha   90.00
_cell.angle_beta   90.00
_cell.angle_gamma   90.00
#
_symmetry.space_group_name_H-M   'P 1'
#
loop_
_entity.id
_entity.type
_entity.pdbx_description
1 polymer ?
#
loop_
_entity_poly.entity_id
_entity_poly.type
_entity_poly.pdbx_seq_one_letter_code
_entity_poly.pdbx_strand_id
1 'polypeptide(L)'
;MTINNMKESSDPIISPEDINIVLGYDHKKNKVQGGLTKDEMVAFIENKGLAVDQNAFIEGFPNSNFSEYSYRYMESKCPSMLIFTTSSNAAHVVPIIGHTLNTDLWRPEAELAYSSQFGGTKYRTAAAWVDHFIIHDDNFGPNYCLPVDALSPYPNLNIPTKKRKRIKKKAEKKAKKNIDLSFKAICALSVISKDIKALASKSEWASIALLEHFTKQLAAFSGDKEYWLEMLIKSVLGTTSHPFVARTLLVSKDFYMQGLNETNFKKESFSVGDKKFLTDKLPNKFWLTEITLPDIYTANKSKLADIIYRSDKPIAQEEDIGKNWILTRLPGIIIRKNHSDGAPIELQKCDITWHYPLLRPMSSKRHFEW
;
A
#
# COMPACT_ATOMS: atom_id res chain seq x y z
N MET A 1 -10.74 20.24 16.93
CA MET A 1 -11.15 19.04 17.71
C MET A 1 -9.88 18.29 18.09
N THR A 2 -9.65 18.05 19.37
CA THR A 2 -8.38 17.50 19.87
C THR A 2 -8.62 16.07 20.34
N ILE A 3 -8.14 15.07 19.59
CA ILE A 3 -8.25 13.67 20.01
C ILE A 3 -7.20 13.42 21.10
N ASN A 4 -7.68 13.50 22.33
CA ASN A 4 -6.90 13.42 23.54
C ASN A 4 -6.85 11.96 24.01
N ASN A 5 -5.78 11.24 23.66
CA ASN A 5 -5.48 9.92 24.23
C ASN A 5 -3.97 9.63 24.39
N MET A 6 -3.10 10.63 24.21
CA MET A 6 -1.64 10.44 24.35
C MET A 6 -1.16 11.03 25.68
N LYS A 7 -1.24 10.24 26.77
CA LYS A 7 -0.60 10.59 28.05
C LYS A 7 0.94 10.53 28.03
N GLU A 8 1.55 10.19 26.89
CA GLU A 8 2.98 9.83 26.82
C GLU A 8 3.78 10.57 25.74
N SER A 9 3.17 11.49 24.98
CA SER A 9 3.90 12.28 24.00
C SER A 9 4.31 13.62 24.62
N SER A 10 5.62 13.88 24.69
CA SER A 10 6.16 15.21 25.01
C SER A 10 5.90 16.24 23.92
N ASP A 11 5.49 15.79 22.73
CA ASP A 11 5.25 16.69 21.61
C ASP A 11 3.98 17.51 21.83
N PRO A 12 4.04 18.84 21.60
CA PRO A 12 2.88 19.70 21.76
C PRO A 12 1.78 19.32 20.78
N ILE A 13 0.55 19.31 21.26
CA ILE A 13 -0.64 19.16 20.43
C ILE A 13 -0.65 20.27 19.38
N ILE A 14 -0.85 19.91 18.11
CA ILE A 14 -1.06 20.87 17.03
C ILE A 14 -2.48 21.45 17.17
N SER A 15 -2.56 22.73 17.47
CA SER A 15 -3.81 23.48 17.53
C SER A 15 -4.14 24.15 16.18
N PRO A 16 -5.41 24.52 15.93
CA PRO A 16 -5.76 25.38 14.79
C PRO A 16 -4.99 26.71 14.78
N GLU A 17 -4.67 27.26 15.96
CA GLU A 17 -3.87 28.46 16.13
C GLU A 17 -2.44 28.26 15.61
N ASP A 18 -1.83 27.10 15.88
CA ASP A 18 -0.49 26.78 15.36
C ASP A 18 -0.48 26.71 13.83
N ILE A 19 -1.54 26.15 13.23
CA ILE A 19 -1.69 26.10 11.78
C ILE A 19 -1.77 27.52 11.21
N ASN A 20 -2.61 28.37 11.82
CA ASN A 20 -2.75 29.76 11.41
C ASN A 20 -1.44 30.53 11.52
N ILE A 21 -0.68 30.35 12.60
CA ILE A 21 0.63 31.00 12.80
C ILE A 21 1.61 30.58 11.70
N VAL A 22 1.70 29.28 11.40
CA VAL A 22 2.61 28.76 10.37
C VAL A 22 2.25 29.28 8.98
N LEU A 23 0.96 29.40 8.68
CA LEU A 23 0.47 29.88 7.38
C LEU A 23 0.36 31.41 7.28
N GLY A 24 0.67 32.14 8.35
CA GLY A 24 0.61 33.61 8.36
C GLY A 24 -0.81 34.19 8.47
N TYR A 25 -1.78 33.41 8.94
CA TYR A 25 -3.15 33.85 9.14
C TYR A 25 -3.35 34.60 10.46
N ASP A 26 -3.63 35.90 10.37
CA ASP A 26 -4.09 36.71 11.50
C ASP A 26 -5.60 36.50 11.73
N HIS A 27 -5.94 35.36 12.34
CA HIS A 27 -7.32 34.99 12.67
C HIS A 27 -7.98 35.91 13.72
N LYS A 28 -7.21 36.76 14.42
CA LYS A 28 -7.74 37.73 15.38
C LYS A 28 -8.27 38.98 14.69
N LYS A 29 -7.63 39.40 13.60
CA LYS A 29 -8.06 40.57 12.82
C LYS A 29 -8.99 40.22 11.67
N ASN A 30 -8.79 39.06 11.04
CA ASN A 30 -9.53 38.64 9.86
C ASN A 30 -10.18 37.29 10.10
N LYS A 31 -11.49 37.20 9.88
CA LYS A 31 -12.17 35.91 9.83
C LYS A 31 -11.69 35.18 8.57
N VAL A 32 -11.06 34.02 8.74
CA VAL A 32 -10.66 33.17 7.61
C VAL A 32 -11.93 32.78 6.84
N GLN A 33 -11.99 33.15 5.56
CA GLN A 33 -13.09 32.77 4.67
C GLN A 33 -12.73 31.48 3.95
N GLY A 34 -13.31 30.37 4.39
CA GLY A 34 -13.08 29.04 3.81
C GLY A 34 -12.17 28.15 4.65
N GLY A 35 -11.94 26.93 4.16
CA GLY A 35 -10.97 25.98 4.70
C GLY A 35 -9.59 26.12 4.06
N LEU A 36 -8.64 25.30 4.51
CA LEU A 36 -7.30 25.25 3.92
C LEU A 36 -7.34 24.68 2.50
N THR A 37 -6.53 25.25 1.63
CA THR A 37 -6.20 24.65 0.34
C THR A 37 -5.24 23.46 0.53
N LYS A 38 -5.19 22.59 -0.47
CA LYS A 38 -4.26 21.44 -0.49
C LYS A 38 -2.80 21.88 -0.33
N ASP A 39 -2.40 22.95 -1.01
CA ASP A 39 -1.02 23.43 -1.00
C ASP A 39 -0.64 24.01 0.37
N GLU A 40 -1.58 24.64 1.08
CA GLU A 40 -1.39 25.08 2.46
C GLU A 40 -1.26 23.92 3.45
N MET A 41 -2.06 22.86 3.26
CA MET A 41 -1.91 21.64 4.05
C MET A 41 -0.51 21.04 3.88
N VAL A 42 -0.03 20.96 2.63
CA VAL A 42 1.33 20.48 2.33
C VAL A 42 2.38 21.39 2.96
N ALA A 43 2.27 22.71 2.78
CA ALA A 43 3.21 23.68 3.34
C ALA A 43 3.28 23.59 4.88
N PHE A 44 2.13 23.41 5.54
CA PHE A 44 2.09 23.20 6.98
C PHE A 44 2.82 21.91 7.40
N ILE A 45 2.56 20.78 6.71
CA ILE A 45 3.19 19.49 7.02
C ILE A 45 4.72 19.57 6.80
N GLU A 46 5.16 20.23 5.73
CA GLU A 46 6.57 20.41 5.41
C GLU A 46 7.29 21.31 6.42
N ASN A 47 6.61 22.35 6.92
CA ASN A 47 7.08 23.20 8.01
C ASN A 47 7.33 22.39 9.29
N LYS A 48 6.52 21.35 9.55
CA LYS A 48 6.72 20.42 10.67
C LYS A 48 7.81 19.37 10.44
N GLY A 49 8.62 19.50 9.40
CA GLY A 49 9.74 18.59 9.17
C GLY A 49 9.33 17.25 8.52
N LEU A 50 8.11 17.15 8.01
CA LEU A 50 7.57 15.96 7.35
C LEU A 50 7.49 16.18 5.83
N ALA A 51 7.16 15.13 5.08
CA ALA A 51 6.90 15.18 3.65
C ALA A 51 5.49 14.65 3.36
N VAL A 52 4.95 15.02 2.20
CA VAL A 52 3.64 14.56 1.74
C VAL A 52 3.82 13.81 0.44
N ASP A 53 3.35 12.56 0.41
CA ASP A 53 2.97 11.93 -0.86
C ASP A 53 1.50 12.27 -1.14
N GLN A 54 1.17 12.48 -2.40
CA GLN A 54 -0.20 12.82 -2.79
C GLN A 54 -0.60 12.10 -4.08
N ASN A 55 -1.85 11.70 -4.17
CA ASN A 55 -2.41 11.14 -5.39
C ASN A 55 -3.81 11.72 -5.68
N ALA A 56 -3.99 12.24 -6.89
CA ALA A 56 -5.26 12.74 -7.38
C ALA A 56 -6.05 11.63 -8.11
N PHE A 57 -7.37 11.59 -7.93
CA PHE A 57 -8.24 10.53 -8.45
C PHE A 57 -9.18 11.00 -9.56
N ILE A 58 -9.48 12.30 -9.64
CA ILE A 58 -10.42 12.87 -10.63
C ILE A 58 -9.67 13.43 -11.86
N GLU A 59 -8.48 13.99 -11.65
CA GLU A 59 -7.71 14.67 -12.70
C GLU A 59 -6.66 13.74 -13.33
N GLY A 60 -6.72 13.54 -14.66
CA GLY A 60 -5.62 12.97 -15.45
C GLY A 60 -5.34 11.46 -15.33
N PHE A 61 -5.78 10.78 -14.25
CA PHE A 61 -5.41 9.38 -13.98
C PHE A 61 -6.58 8.51 -13.47
N PRO A 62 -7.52 8.10 -14.35
CA PRO A 62 -8.73 7.34 -13.98
C PRO A 62 -8.49 5.92 -13.46
N ASN A 63 -7.22 5.49 -13.36
CA ASN A 63 -6.86 4.12 -12.96
C ASN A 63 -6.32 4.03 -11.53
N SER A 64 -6.14 5.14 -10.81
CA SER A 64 -5.70 5.08 -9.42
C SER A 64 -6.90 4.93 -8.49
N ASN A 65 -6.92 3.85 -7.70
CA ASN A 65 -7.94 3.62 -6.69
C ASN A 65 -7.48 4.21 -5.35
N PHE A 66 -8.30 5.08 -4.75
CA PHE A 66 -7.96 5.71 -3.47
C PHE A 66 -7.80 4.71 -2.35
N SER A 67 -8.50 3.57 -2.40
CA SER A 67 -8.35 2.53 -1.40
C SER A 67 -6.98 1.87 -1.47
N GLU A 68 -6.51 1.53 -2.66
CA GLU A 68 -5.17 0.98 -2.86
C GLU A 68 -4.09 1.97 -2.44
N TYR A 69 -4.25 3.25 -2.79
CA TYR A 69 -3.32 4.30 -2.39
C TYR A 69 -3.22 4.41 -0.87
N SER A 70 -4.37 4.63 -0.22
CA SER A 70 -4.42 4.93 1.22
C SER A 70 -4.03 3.72 2.06
N TYR A 71 -4.44 2.51 1.65
CA TYR A 71 -4.14 1.28 2.38
C TYR A 71 -2.64 1.04 2.57
N ARG A 72 -1.82 1.26 1.53
CA ARG A 72 -0.36 1.06 1.62
C ARG A 72 0.26 1.97 2.69
N TYR A 73 -0.16 3.23 2.76
CA TYR A 73 0.35 4.18 3.76
C TYR A 73 -0.21 3.89 5.15
N MET A 74 -1.48 3.53 5.27
CA MET A 74 -2.08 3.15 6.55
C MET A 74 -1.38 1.96 7.18
N GLU A 75 -1.15 0.90 6.41
CA GLU A 75 -0.42 -0.28 6.87
C GLU A 75 1.06 0.00 7.18
N SER A 76 1.60 1.05 6.56
CA SER A 76 2.94 1.59 6.82
C SER A 76 3.02 2.50 8.05
N LYS A 77 1.91 2.68 8.78
CA LYS A 77 1.78 3.63 9.90
C LYS A 77 2.07 5.08 9.48
N CYS A 78 1.77 5.41 8.23
CA CYS A 78 1.84 6.75 7.68
C CYS A 78 0.41 7.32 7.65
N PRO A 79 0.09 8.34 8.48
CA PRO A 79 -1.24 8.94 8.49
C PRO A 79 -1.65 9.41 7.10
N SER A 80 -2.90 9.16 6.73
CA SER A 80 -3.43 9.56 5.43
C SER A 80 -4.69 10.39 5.60
N MET A 81 -4.84 11.43 4.80
CA MET A 81 -6.04 12.27 4.73
C MET A 81 -6.70 12.07 3.38
N LEU A 82 -8.01 11.86 3.39
CA LEU A 82 -8.82 11.71 2.20
C LEU A 82 -9.62 12.97 1.97
N ILE A 83 -9.45 13.57 0.79
CA ILE A 83 -10.15 14.78 0.37
C ILE A 83 -11.20 14.38 -0.65
N PHE A 84 -12.46 14.74 -0.39
CA PHE A 84 -13.59 14.42 -1.24
C PHE A 84 -14.56 15.60 -1.36
N THR A 85 -15.42 15.58 -2.36
CA THR A 85 -16.45 16.60 -2.59
C THR A 85 -17.72 16.32 -1.77
N THR A 86 -18.43 17.35 -1.35
CA THR A 86 -19.75 17.24 -0.72
C THR A 86 -20.88 17.50 -1.72
N SER A 87 -22.14 17.48 -1.27
CA SER A 87 -23.32 17.83 -2.09
C SER A 87 -23.29 19.27 -2.62
N SER A 88 -22.59 20.18 -1.94
CA SER A 88 -22.40 21.56 -2.40
C SER A 88 -21.18 21.73 -3.32
N ASN A 89 -20.53 20.63 -3.73
CA ASN A 89 -19.22 20.60 -4.39
C ASN A 89 -18.10 21.26 -3.57
N ALA A 90 -18.30 21.53 -2.29
CA ALA A 90 -17.22 21.93 -1.40
C ALA A 90 -16.29 20.74 -1.14
N ALA A 91 -14.99 20.98 -0.99
CA ALA A 91 -14.06 19.95 -0.55
C ALA A 91 -14.20 19.74 0.97
N HIS A 92 -14.19 18.47 1.37
CA HIS A 92 -14.15 18.02 2.75
C HIS A 92 -12.97 17.09 2.94
N VAL A 93 -12.35 17.10 4.12
CA VAL A 93 -11.18 16.29 4.43
C VAL A 93 -11.42 15.48 5.68
N VAL A 94 -11.08 14.19 5.62
CA VAL A 94 -11.13 13.29 6.77
C VAL A 94 -9.80 12.54 6.91
N PRO A 95 -9.18 12.48 8.09
CA PRO A 95 -8.10 11.53 8.34
C PRO A 95 -8.63 10.09 8.31
N ILE A 96 -7.87 9.22 7.66
CA ILE A 96 -8.00 7.77 7.77
C ILE A 96 -7.11 7.33 8.94
N ILE A 97 -7.71 6.66 9.90
CA ILE A 97 -7.05 6.24 11.15
C ILE A 97 -6.97 4.71 11.29
N GLY A 98 -7.68 3.98 10.43
CA GLY A 98 -7.63 2.53 10.38
C GLY A 98 -8.35 1.97 9.16
N HIS A 99 -8.49 0.66 9.12
CA HIS A 99 -9.27 -0.05 8.12
C HIS A 99 -9.77 -1.37 8.70
N THR A 100 -10.78 -1.95 8.06
CA THR A 100 -11.21 -3.33 8.31
C THR A 100 -10.87 -4.20 7.10
N LEU A 101 -10.50 -5.45 7.39
CA LEU A 101 -10.22 -6.45 6.36
C LEU A 101 -11.29 -7.53 6.42
N ASN A 102 -11.97 -7.77 5.30
CA ASN A 102 -12.93 -8.85 5.19
C ASN A 102 -12.36 -9.91 4.24
N THR A 103 -11.86 -11.02 4.79
CA THR A 103 -11.30 -12.14 4.04
C THR A 103 -12.32 -12.86 3.18
N ASP A 104 -13.60 -12.75 3.53
CA ASP A 104 -14.70 -13.42 2.86
C ASP A 104 -15.29 -12.54 1.75
N LEU A 105 -14.65 -11.40 1.44
CA LEU A 105 -15.01 -10.62 0.26
C LEU A 105 -14.84 -11.48 -0.99
N TRP A 106 -15.97 -11.80 -1.59
CA TRP A 106 -16.06 -12.54 -2.86
C TRP A 106 -15.42 -11.76 -4.02
N ARG A 107 -15.50 -10.43 -3.98
CA ARG A 107 -15.20 -9.55 -5.12
C ARG A 107 -13.77 -9.70 -5.67
N PRO A 108 -12.69 -9.68 -4.85
CA PRO A 108 -11.31 -9.76 -5.37
C PRO A 108 -11.03 -11.02 -6.19
N GLU A 109 -11.60 -12.15 -5.76
CA GLU A 109 -11.46 -13.45 -6.41
C GLU A 109 -12.38 -13.56 -7.63
N ALA A 110 -13.65 -13.19 -7.48
CA ALA A 110 -14.66 -13.27 -8.52
C ALA A 110 -14.37 -12.37 -9.72
N GLU A 111 -13.88 -11.15 -9.48
CA GLU A 111 -13.54 -10.24 -10.58
C GLU A 111 -12.51 -10.83 -11.56
N LEU A 112 -11.64 -11.73 -11.11
CA LEU A 112 -10.64 -12.36 -11.97
C LEU A 112 -11.27 -13.39 -12.90
N ALA A 113 -12.19 -14.19 -12.36
CA ALA A 113 -12.89 -15.21 -13.12
C ALA A 113 -13.96 -14.62 -14.05
N TYR A 114 -14.64 -13.54 -13.63
CA TYR A 114 -15.83 -13.03 -14.30
C TYR A 114 -15.64 -11.72 -15.06
N SER A 115 -14.59 -10.93 -14.78
CA SER A 115 -14.39 -9.63 -15.45
C SER A 115 -13.27 -9.68 -16.46
N SER A 116 -13.64 -9.46 -17.73
CA SER A 116 -12.70 -9.19 -18.82
C SER A 116 -11.81 -7.95 -18.60
N GLN A 117 -12.14 -7.08 -17.64
CA GLN A 117 -11.34 -5.88 -17.36
C GLN A 117 -10.00 -6.21 -16.69
N PHE A 118 -9.93 -7.35 -15.99
CA PHE A 118 -8.72 -7.77 -15.26
C PHE A 118 -7.98 -8.90 -15.96
N GLY A 119 -8.36 -9.26 -17.19
CA GLY A 119 -7.83 -10.40 -17.96
C GLY A 119 -6.35 -10.36 -18.33
N GLY A 120 -5.55 -9.50 -17.69
CA GLY A 120 -4.09 -9.48 -17.82
C GLY A 120 -3.34 -9.11 -16.55
N THR A 121 -4.01 -8.73 -15.45
CA THR A 121 -3.32 -8.41 -14.20
C THR A 121 -3.05 -9.71 -13.43
N LYS A 122 -1.77 -10.06 -13.28
CA LYS A 122 -1.35 -11.30 -12.60
C LYS A 122 -1.32 -11.20 -11.08
N TYR A 123 -1.65 -10.04 -10.53
CA TYR A 123 -1.63 -9.80 -9.09
C TYR A 123 -2.82 -8.94 -8.63
N ARG A 124 -3.12 -9.04 -7.34
CA ARG A 124 -4.00 -8.12 -6.61
C ARG A 124 -3.24 -7.44 -5.49
N THR A 125 -3.63 -6.22 -5.17
CA THR A 125 -3.17 -5.57 -3.95
C THR A 125 -3.95 -6.15 -2.76
N ALA A 126 -3.34 -6.22 -1.59
CA ALA A 126 -4.04 -6.61 -0.36
C ALA A 126 -5.20 -5.66 -0.01
N ALA A 127 -5.17 -4.42 -0.53
CA ALA A 127 -6.26 -3.46 -0.42
C ALA A 127 -7.57 -3.94 -1.06
N ALA A 128 -7.53 -4.93 -1.94
CA ALA A 128 -8.74 -5.52 -2.52
C ALA A 128 -9.64 -6.19 -1.47
N TRP A 129 -9.08 -6.62 -0.33
CA TRP A 129 -9.82 -7.19 0.80
C TRP A 129 -10.19 -6.17 1.89
N VAL A 130 -9.92 -4.88 1.65
CA VAL A 130 -10.35 -3.81 2.57
C VAL A 130 -11.82 -3.52 2.32
N ASP A 131 -12.61 -3.59 3.38
CA ASP A 131 -14.06 -3.34 3.31
C ASP A 131 -14.38 -1.88 3.65
N HIS A 132 -13.82 -1.41 4.77
CA HIS A 132 -14.01 -0.04 5.23
C HIS A 132 -12.68 0.61 5.62
N PHE A 133 -12.59 1.92 5.43
CA PHE A 133 -11.66 2.76 6.18
C PHE A 133 -12.32 3.24 7.47
N ILE A 134 -11.57 3.27 8.55
CA ILE A 134 -11.99 3.93 9.79
C ILE A 134 -11.50 5.37 9.68
N ILE A 135 -12.43 6.32 9.73
CA ILE A 135 -12.16 7.74 9.58
C ILE A 135 -12.57 8.51 10.83
N HIS A 136 -12.02 9.71 11.00
CA HIS A 136 -12.52 10.71 11.91
C HIS A 136 -13.07 11.88 11.11
N ASP A 137 -14.33 12.23 11.35
CA ASP A 137 -15.00 13.34 10.69
C ASP A 137 -15.33 14.41 11.73
N ASP A 138 -15.05 15.68 11.43
CA ASP A 138 -15.26 16.78 12.35
C ASP A 138 -16.75 17.15 12.56
N ASN A 139 -17.62 16.82 11.60
CA ASN A 139 -19.06 17.05 11.66
C ASN A 139 -19.82 15.87 12.28
N PHE A 140 -19.35 14.64 12.06
CA PHE A 140 -20.04 13.42 12.52
C PHE A 140 -19.38 12.76 13.74
N GLY A 141 -18.07 12.91 13.92
CA GLY A 141 -17.30 12.39 15.04
C GLY A 141 -16.24 11.34 14.66
N PRO A 142 -15.60 10.71 15.67
CA PRO A 142 -14.55 9.73 15.46
C PRO A 142 -15.05 8.35 15.06
N ASN A 143 -14.16 7.56 14.45
CA ASN A 143 -14.28 6.11 14.25
C ASN A 143 -15.45 5.66 13.37
N TYR A 144 -15.83 6.45 12.36
CA TYR A 144 -16.83 6.03 11.39
C TYR A 144 -16.21 5.09 10.35
N CYS A 145 -16.98 4.07 9.94
CA CYS A 145 -16.61 3.19 8.85
C CYS A 145 -17.05 3.80 7.51
N LEU A 146 -16.08 4.19 6.69
CA LEU A 146 -16.27 4.64 5.32
C LEU A 146 -16.05 3.46 4.35
N PRO A 147 -17.09 2.95 3.68
CA PRO A 147 -16.92 1.88 2.70
C PRO A 147 -15.95 2.28 1.59
N VAL A 148 -15.03 1.39 1.19
CA VAL A 148 -14.00 1.72 0.19
C VAL A 148 -14.57 2.05 -1.20
N ASP A 149 -15.80 1.64 -1.49
CA ASP A 149 -16.47 1.96 -2.75
C ASP A 149 -17.31 3.25 -2.69
N ALA A 150 -17.53 3.83 -1.51
CA ALA A 150 -18.46 4.95 -1.30
C ALA A 150 -18.06 6.21 -2.09
N LEU A 151 -16.74 6.45 -2.24
CA LEU A 151 -16.18 7.62 -2.90
C LEU A 151 -15.64 7.32 -4.29
N SER A 152 -15.89 6.12 -4.83
CA SER A 152 -15.39 5.71 -6.14
C SER A 152 -15.91 6.66 -7.23
N PRO A 153 -15.03 7.20 -8.09
CA PRO A 153 -15.41 8.16 -9.14
C PRO A 153 -16.37 7.54 -10.16
N TYR A 154 -16.39 6.21 -10.27
CA TYR A 154 -17.27 5.48 -11.17
C TYR A 154 -18.12 4.50 -10.36
N PRO A 155 -19.45 4.71 -10.24
CA PRO A 155 -20.32 3.59 -9.90
C PRO A 155 -20.05 2.51 -10.95
N ASN A 156 -19.81 1.27 -10.53
CA ASN A 156 -19.42 0.12 -11.36
C ASN A 156 -20.27 -0.03 -12.63
N LEU A 157 -20.01 0.78 -13.65
CA LEU A 157 -20.71 0.76 -14.93
C LEU A 157 -20.06 -0.35 -15.76
N ASN A 158 -20.47 -1.58 -15.45
CA ASN A 158 -20.25 -2.79 -16.23
C ASN A 158 -20.91 -2.64 -17.62
N ILE A 159 -20.30 -1.86 -18.52
CA ILE A 159 -20.81 -1.69 -19.89
C ILE A 159 -19.95 -2.52 -20.87
N PRO A 160 -20.53 -3.46 -21.64
CA PRO A 160 -19.84 -4.29 -22.61
C PRO A 160 -19.05 -3.52 -23.69
N THR A 161 -17.88 -4.08 -24.04
CA THR A 161 -16.78 -3.46 -24.81
C THR A 161 -17.10 -2.94 -26.21
N LYS A 162 -18.08 -3.51 -26.93
CA LYS A 162 -18.42 -3.04 -28.29
C LYS A 162 -19.39 -1.86 -28.32
N LYS A 163 -20.29 -1.73 -27.34
CA LYS A 163 -21.11 -0.52 -27.12
C LYS A 163 -20.31 0.62 -26.47
N ARG A 164 -19.15 0.29 -25.89
CA ARG A 164 -18.25 1.19 -25.12
C ARG A 164 -17.82 2.42 -25.91
N LYS A 165 -17.36 2.33 -27.16
CA LYS A 165 -16.87 3.53 -27.88
C LYS A 165 -17.99 4.56 -28.17
N ARG A 166 -19.19 4.09 -28.55
CA ARG A 166 -20.32 4.96 -28.92
C ARG A 166 -21.04 5.51 -27.69
N ILE A 167 -21.25 4.68 -26.66
CA ILE A 167 -21.85 5.11 -25.39
C ILE A 167 -20.86 5.96 -24.61
N LYS A 168 -19.56 5.61 -24.54
CA LYS A 168 -18.54 6.44 -23.87
C LYS A 168 -18.45 7.83 -24.50
N LYS A 169 -18.41 7.97 -25.84
CA LYS A 169 -18.40 9.32 -26.46
C LYS A 169 -19.67 10.12 -26.19
N LYS A 170 -20.86 9.49 -26.17
CA LYS A 170 -22.13 10.17 -25.81
C LYS A 170 -22.24 10.46 -24.31
N ALA A 171 -21.82 9.51 -23.46
CA ALA A 171 -21.80 9.62 -22.03
C ALA A 171 -20.77 10.64 -21.59
N GLU A 172 -19.54 10.65 -22.09
CA GLU A 172 -18.53 11.69 -21.85
C GLU A 172 -19.03 13.07 -22.28
N LYS A 173 -19.74 13.18 -23.41
CA LYS A 173 -20.31 14.47 -23.86
C LYS A 173 -21.51 14.92 -23.01
N LYS A 174 -22.28 13.98 -22.45
CA LYS A 174 -23.41 14.24 -21.53
C LYS A 174 -22.96 14.43 -20.07
N ALA A 175 -21.93 13.71 -19.66
CA ALA A 175 -21.26 13.73 -18.36
C ALA A 175 -20.43 15.00 -18.23
N LYS A 176 -19.69 15.44 -19.26
CA LYS A 176 -19.09 16.79 -19.26
C LYS A 176 -20.10 17.93 -19.04
N LYS A 177 -21.40 17.68 -19.21
CA LYS A 177 -22.48 18.63 -18.92
C LYS A 177 -23.16 18.45 -17.56
N ASN A 178 -23.02 17.31 -16.87
CA ASN A 178 -23.69 16.96 -15.61
C ASN A 178 -22.97 15.79 -14.89
N ILE A 179 -21.65 15.84 -14.71
CA ILE A 179 -20.99 14.92 -13.76
C ILE A 179 -21.36 15.47 -12.40
N ASP A 180 -22.24 14.74 -11.72
CA ASP A 180 -22.41 14.90 -10.31
C ASP A 180 -21.08 14.54 -9.65
N LEU A 181 -20.30 15.59 -9.38
CA LEU A 181 -19.06 15.47 -8.66
C LEU A 181 -19.33 15.36 -7.17
N SER A 182 -20.57 15.36 -6.68
CA SER A 182 -20.81 15.22 -5.25
C SER A 182 -20.34 13.86 -4.74
N PHE A 183 -19.75 13.87 -3.55
CA PHE A 183 -19.34 12.67 -2.82
C PHE A 183 -18.33 11.78 -3.56
N LYS A 184 -17.31 12.40 -4.17
CA LYS A 184 -16.21 11.74 -4.89
C LYS A 184 -14.87 12.03 -4.26
N ALA A 185 -14.01 11.01 -4.15
CA ALA A 185 -12.63 11.19 -3.75
C ALA A 185 -11.91 12.06 -4.79
N ILE A 186 -11.36 13.20 -4.35
CA ILE A 186 -10.60 14.15 -5.18
C ILE A 186 -9.12 13.76 -5.15
N CYS A 187 -8.56 13.65 -3.95
CA CYS A 187 -7.18 13.26 -3.74
C CYS A 187 -6.98 12.70 -2.33
N ALA A 188 -5.84 12.07 -2.11
CA ALA A 188 -5.38 11.68 -0.79
C ALA A 188 -3.98 12.25 -0.55
N LEU A 189 -3.72 12.63 0.70
CA LEU A 189 -2.43 13.13 1.18
C LEU A 189 -1.93 12.19 2.27
N SER A 190 -0.79 11.54 2.06
CA SER A 190 -0.17 10.66 3.04
C SER A 190 1.08 11.33 3.62
N VAL A 191 1.11 11.45 4.94
CA VAL A 191 2.20 12.08 5.69
C VAL A 191 3.30 11.06 5.92
N ILE A 192 4.49 11.36 5.40
CA ILE A 192 5.66 10.49 5.49
C ILE A 192 6.86 11.26 6.03
N SER A 193 7.89 10.53 6.45
CA SER A 193 9.15 11.12 6.92
C SER A 193 9.97 11.63 5.73
N LYS A 194 10.68 12.76 5.90
CA LYS A 194 11.46 13.43 4.81
C LYS A 194 12.59 12.58 4.24
N ASP A 195 13.07 11.58 4.97
CA ASP A 195 14.07 10.62 4.51
C ASP A 195 13.50 9.61 3.49
N ILE A 196 12.17 9.48 3.40
CA ILE A 196 11.51 8.58 2.47
C ILE A 196 11.34 9.27 1.11
N LYS A 197 12.01 8.73 0.09
CA LYS A 197 11.99 9.24 -1.29
C LYS A 197 11.36 8.28 -2.30
N ALA A 198 11.38 6.98 -2.02
CA ALA A 198 10.62 5.99 -2.80
C ALA A 198 9.17 6.00 -2.34
N LEU A 199 8.24 6.00 -3.31
CA LEU A 199 6.80 5.91 -3.05
C LEU A 199 6.38 4.45 -2.84
N ALA A 200 5.33 4.23 -2.04
CA ALA A 200 4.83 2.89 -1.74
C ALA A 200 4.37 2.15 -3.02
N SER A 201 3.61 2.83 -3.88
CA SER A 201 3.11 2.28 -5.14
C SER A 201 4.21 1.91 -6.13
N LYS A 202 5.27 2.74 -6.20
CA LYS A 202 6.44 2.49 -7.05
C LYS A 202 7.27 1.33 -6.54
N SER A 203 7.42 1.20 -5.22
CA SER A 203 8.11 0.08 -4.58
C SER A 203 7.36 -1.23 -4.81
N GLU A 204 6.03 -1.23 -4.70
CA GLU A 204 5.21 -2.41 -5.01
C GLU A 204 5.34 -2.85 -6.48
N TRP A 205 5.21 -1.89 -7.41
CA TRP A 205 5.39 -2.16 -8.83
C TRP A 205 6.77 -2.75 -9.14
N ALA A 206 7.84 -2.16 -8.58
CA ALA A 206 9.20 -2.65 -8.74
C ALA A 206 9.38 -4.06 -8.15
N SER A 207 8.76 -4.34 -7.00
CA SER A 207 8.74 -5.68 -6.39
C SER A 207 8.09 -6.71 -7.30
N ILE A 208 6.96 -6.37 -7.93
CA ILE A 208 6.26 -7.26 -8.85
C ILE A 208 7.10 -7.53 -10.10
N ALA A 209 7.65 -6.48 -10.72
CA ALA A 209 8.51 -6.63 -11.90
C ALA A 209 9.74 -7.51 -11.59
N LEU A 210 10.36 -7.32 -10.43
CA LEU A 210 11.50 -8.11 -10.00
C LEU A 210 11.12 -9.57 -9.70
N LEU A 211 9.95 -9.81 -9.10
CA LEU A 211 9.44 -11.15 -8.88
C LEU A 211 9.21 -11.88 -10.21
N GLU A 212 8.59 -11.23 -11.20
CA GLU A 212 8.42 -11.79 -12.54
C GLU A 212 9.76 -12.13 -13.19
N HIS A 213 10.77 -11.28 -13.02
CA HIS A 213 12.12 -11.54 -13.51
C HIS A 213 12.75 -12.79 -12.87
N PHE A 214 12.73 -12.92 -11.54
CA PHE A 214 13.31 -14.08 -10.86
C PHE A 214 12.55 -15.37 -11.11
N THR A 215 11.21 -15.33 -11.11
CA THR A 215 10.39 -16.53 -11.38
C THR A 215 10.62 -17.07 -12.79
N LYS A 216 10.81 -16.22 -13.81
CA LYS A 216 11.19 -16.68 -15.17
C LYS A 216 12.52 -17.43 -15.18
N GLN A 217 13.53 -16.90 -14.48
CA GLN A 217 14.83 -17.58 -14.36
C GLN A 217 14.70 -18.90 -13.61
N LEU A 218 14.02 -18.89 -12.46
CA LEU A 218 13.81 -20.09 -11.64
C LEU A 218 13.00 -21.16 -12.36
N ALA A 219 12.02 -20.79 -13.18
CA ALA A 219 11.26 -21.73 -14.00
C ALA A 219 12.15 -22.49 -15.01
N ALA A 220 13.20 -21.85 -15.52
CA ALA A 220 14.13 -22.48 -16.45
C ALA A 220 15.11 -23.47 -15.80
N PHE A 221 15.26 -23.45 -14.47
CA PHE A 221 16.09 -24.44 -13.76
C PHE A 221 15.41 -25.82 -13.74
N SER A 222 16.16 -26.85 -14.13
CA SER A 222 15.71 -28.25 -14.25
C SER A 222 15.72 -29.05 -12.93
N GLY A 223 16.00 -28.41 -11.80
CA GLY A 223 15.97 -29.06 -10.49
C GLY A 223 14.56 -29.16 -9.90
N ASP A 224 14.39 -30.12 -9.00
CA ASP A 224 13.19 -30.24 -8.16
C ASP A 224 13.00 -28.94 -7.37
N LYS A 225 11.79 -28.40 -7.44
CA LYS A 225 11.40 -27.17 -6.74
C LYS A 225 10.51 -27.53 -5.57
N GLU A 226 10.68 -26.83 -4.47
CA GLU A 226 9.75 -26.90 -3.34
C GLU A 226 8.34 -26.52 -3.81
N TYR A 227 7.32 -27.24 -3.31
CA TYR A 227 5.93 -27.08 -3.73
C TYR A 227 5.46 -25.62 -3.76
N TRP A 228 5.75 -24.86 -2.70
CA TRP A 228 5.32 -23.46 -2.59
C TRP A 228 6.06 -22.51 -3.53
N LEU A 229 7.33 -22.80 -3.83
CA LEU A 229 8.07 -22.04 -4.84
C LEU A 229 7.47 -22.30 -6.23
N GLU A 230 7.13 -23.56 -6.53
CA GLU A 230 6.48 -23.92 -7.78
C GLU A 230 5.10 -23.26 -7.92
N MET A 231 4.28 -23.26 -6.86
CA MET A 231 2.99 -22.58 -6.84
C MET A 231 3.13 -21.07 -7.07
N LEU A 232 4.11 -20.43 -6.44
CA LEU A 232 4.40 -19.01 -6.67
C LEU A 232 4.81 -18.74 -8.12
N ILE A 233 5.72 -19.55 -8.68
CA ILE A 233 6.15 -19.43 -10.09
C ILE A 233 4.94 -19.57 -11.02
N LYS A 234 4.10 -20.59 -10.81
CA LYS A 234 2.89 -20.84 -11.62
C LYS A 234 1.92 -19.65 -11.57
N SER A 235 1.71 -19.07 -10.40
CA SER A 235 0.86 -17.88 -10.23
C SER A 235 1.44 -16.65 -10.94
N VAL A 236 2.74 -16.37 -10.75
CA VAL A 236 3.42 -15.21 -11.35
C VAL A 236 3.55 -15.31 -12.88
N LEU A 237 3.73 -16.52 -13.40
CA LEU A 237 3.75 -16.78 -14.84
C LEU A 237 2.35 -16.86 -15.47
N GLY A 238 1.29 -16.82 -14.65
CA GLY A 238 -0.10 -16.88 -15.13
C GLY A 238 -0.49 -18.25 -15.68
N THR A 239 0.19 -19.32 -15.26
CA THR A 239 -0.20 -20.69 -15.61
C THR A 239 -1.28 -21.25 -14.69
N THR A 240 -1.72 -20.46 -13.70
CA THR A 240 -2.88 -20.73 -12.85
C THR A 240 -3.88 -19.57 -12.94
N SER A 241 -5.15 -19.85 -12.66
CA SER A 241 -6.22 -18.84 -12.59
C SER A 241 -6.11 -17.90 -11.38
N HIS A 242 -5.27 -18.22 -10.40
CA HIS A 242 -5.14 -17.45 -9.16
C HIS A 242 -3.98 -16.45 -9.28
N PRO A 243 -4.26 -15.13 -9.28
CA PRO A 243 -3.23 -14.12 -9.18
C PRO A 243 -2.65 -14.14 -7.77
N PHE A 244 -1.39 -13.75 -7.63
CA PHE A 244 -0.79 -13.58 -6.32
C PHE A 244 -1.26 -12.25 -5.69
N VAL A 245 -1.12 -12.13 -4.38
CA VAL A 245 -1.47 -10.91 -3.62
C VAL A 245 -0.20 -10.21 -3.18
N ALA A 246 -0.14 -8.89 -3.34
CA ALA A 246 0.95 -8.04 -2.90
C ALA A 246 0.49 -7.09 -1.78
N ARG A 247 1.26 -7.02 -0.69
CA ARG A 247 1.08 -6.08 0.42
C ARG A 247 2.38 -5.31 0.64
N THR A 248 2.36 -3.99 0.50
CA THR A 248 3.56 -3.15 0.62
C THR A 248 3.51 -2.26 1.85
N LEU A 249 4.60 -2.27 2.62
CA LEU A 249 4.72 -1.66 3.95
C LEU A 249 6.05 -0.90 4.07
N LEU A 250 6.04 0.24 4.75
CA LEU A 250 7.27 0.86 5.26
C LEU A 250 7.61 0.22 6.61
N VAL A 251 8.81 -0.37 6.70
CA VAL A 251 9.21 -1.21 7.81
C VAL A 251 10.54 -0.72 8.39
N SER A 252 10.66 -0.73 9.72
CA SER A 252 11.94 -0.52 10.38
C SER A 252 12.72 -1.84 10.50
N LYS A 253 14.04 -1.76 10.50
CA LYS A 253 14.92 -2.92 10.65
C LYS A 253 14.59 -3.74 11.89
N ASP A 254 14.45 -3.08 13.04
CA ASP A 254 14.15 -3.76 14.31
C ASP A 254 12.81 -4.50 14.25
N PHE A 255 11.80 -3.88 13.65
CA PHE A 255 10.48 -4.49 13.52
C PHE A 255 10.50 -5.71 12.59
N TYR A 256 11.24 -5.64 11.48
CA TYR A 256 11.45 -6.80 10.61
C TYR A 256 12.19 -7.93 11.33
N MET A 257 13.26 -7.60 12.06
CA MET A 257 14.04 -8.56 12.85
C MET A 257 13.18 -9.28 13.89
N GLN A 258 12.26 -8.57 14.55
CA GLN A 258 11.28 -9.18 15.45
C GLN A 258 10.38 -10.18 14.72
N GLY A 259 9.88 -9.83 13.53
CA GLY A 259 9.07 -10.73 12.72
C GLY A 259 9.80 -12.01 12.28
N LEU A 260 11.12 -11.96 12.09
CA LEU A 260 11.93 -13.16 11.79
C LEU A 260 12.03 -14.14 12.97
N ASN A 261 11.59 -13.76 14.18
CA ASN A 261 11.53 -14.65 15.34
C ASN A 261 10.22 -15.44 15.45
N GLU A 262 9.23 -15.16 14.60
CA GLU A 262 8.02 -15.97 14.51
C GLU A 262 8.35 -17.41 14.04
N THR A 263 7.35 -18.28 14.08
CA THR A 263 7.44 -19.62 13.49
C THR A 263 6.39 -19.82 12.42
N ASN A 264 6.70 -20.60 11.39
CA ASN A 264 5.69 -21.01 10.42
C ASN A 264 4.73 -22.08 10.99
N PHE A 265 3.81 -22.57 10.16
CA PHE A 265 2.84 -23.61 10.55
C PHE A 265 3.49 -24.92 11.01
N LYS A 266 4.70 -25.22 10.54
CA LYS A 266 5.50 -26.38 10.96
C LYS A 266 6.34 -26.13 12.20
N LYS A 267 6.20 -24.97 12.84
CA LYS A 267 7.02 -24.50 13.97
C LYS A 267 8.50 -24.31 13.60
N GLU A 268 8.80 -24.13 12.32
CA GLU A 268 10.15 -23.80 11.86
C GLU A 268 10.38 -22.29 12.01
N SER A 269 11.62 -21.91 12.33
CA SER A 269 12.05 -20.51 12.42
C SER A 269 13.31 -20.31 11.58
N PHE A 270 13.57 -19.07 11.16
CA PHE A 270 14.82 -18.75 10.46
C PHE A 270 16.03 -19.09 11.33
N SER A 271 17.03 -19.73 10.74
CA SER A 271 18.31 -19.97 11.41
C SER A 271 19.02 -18.66 11.73
N VAL A 272 20.00 -18.70 12.64
CA VAL A 272 20.83 -17.52 12.97
C VAL A 272 21.54 -16.99 11.71
N GLY A 273 22.00 -17.90 10.84
CA GLY A 273 22.62 -17.56 9.56
C GLY A 273 21.66 -16.86 8.61
N ASP A 274 20.44 -17.38 8.45
CA ASP A 274 19.39 -16.77 7.62
C ASP A 274 19.00 -15.38 8.14
N LYS A 275 18.76 -15.25 9.45
CA LYS A 275 18.43 -13.96 10.08
C LYS A 275 19.53 -12.93 9.84
N LYS A 276 20.78 -13.33 10.02
CA LYS A 276 21.94 -12.47 9.77
C LYS A 276 22.00 -12.05 8.29
N PHE A 277 21.87 -13.00 7.37
CA PHE A 277 21.90 -12.71 5.93
C PHE A 277 20.76 -11.79 5.48
N LEU A 278 19.56 -11.97 6.02
CA LEU A 278 18.40 -11.13 5.74
C LEU A 278 18.58 -9.69 6.26
N THR A 279 19.35 -9.48 7.34
CA THR A 279 19.30 -8.22 8.11
C THR A 279 20.60 -7.41 8.08
N ASP A 280 21.75 -8.01 7.83
CA ASP A 280 23.07 -7.36 7.89
C ASP A 280 23.18 -6.10 7.01
N LYS A 281 22.52 -6.10 5.84
CA LYS A 281 22.58 -5.02 4.85
C LYS A 281 21.33 -4.15 4.81
N LEU A 282 20.37 -4.38 5.70
CA LEU A 282 19.14 -3.58 5.73
C LEU A 282 19.42 -2.18 6.31
N PRO A 283 18.89 -1.11 5.68
CA PRO A 283 18.86 0.22 6.26
C PRO A 283 17.87 0.26 7.43
N ASN A 284 17.86 1.37 8.20
CA ASN A 284 16.96 1.54 9.33
C ASN A 284 15.47 1.48 8.93
N LYS A 285 15.13 1.99 7.75
CA LYS A 285 13.79 1.93 7.16
C LYS A 285 13.85 1.51 5.70
N PHE A 286 12.94 0.65 5.28
CA PHE A 286 12.85 0.15 3.90
C PHE A 286 11.41 -0.18 3.53
N TRP A 287 11.14 -0.25 2.22
CA TRP A 287 9.90 -0.78 1.71
C TRP A 287 9.98 -2.30 1.65
N LEU A 288 9.01 -2.97 2.28
CA LEU A 288 8.82 -4.41 2.21
C LEU A 288 7.54 -4.69 1.42
N THR A 289 7.65 -5.41 0.31
CA THR A 289 6.51 -6.00 -0.37
C THR A 289 6.44 -7.48 -0.02
N GLU A 290 5.38 -7.87 0.68
CA GLU A 290 5.05 -9.24 0.99
C GLU A 290 4.20 -9.82 -0.14
N ILE A 291 4.60 -10.98 -0.66
CA ILE A 291 3.87 -11.69 -1.72
C ILE A 291 3.26 -12.94 -1.16
N THR A 292 2.00 -13.19 -1.49
CA THR A 292 1.26 -14.38 -1.06
C THR A 292 0.28 -14.86 -2.13
N LEU A 293 -0.47 -15.92 -1.86
CA LEU A 293 -1.58 -16.38 -2.70
C LEU A 293 -2.91 -16.04 -2.01
N PRO A 294 -4.02 -15.88 -2.75
CA PRO A 294 -5.33 -15.54 -2.18
C PRO A 294 -5.72 -16.49 -1.04
N ASP A 295 -5.66 -17.80 -1.28
CA ASP A 295 -6.04 -18.82 -0.30
C ASP A 295 -5.16 -18.80 0.96
N ILE A 296 -3.87 -18.43 0.82
CA ILE A 296 -2.96 -18.28 1.96
C ILE A 296 -3.28 -16.97 2.70
N TYR A 297 -3.53 -15.89 1.96
CA TYR A 297 -3.85 -14.59 2.53
C TYR A 297 -5.16 -14.58 3.31
N THR A 298 -6.19 -15.26 2.82
CA THR A 298 -7.48 -15.35 3.48
C THR A 298 -7.44 -16.33 4.65
N ALA A 299 -6.90 -17.53 4.46
CA ALA A 299 -6.97 -18.59 5.47
C ALA A 299 -6.04 -18.37 6.68
N ASN A 300 -4.78 -17.97 6.46
CA ASN A 300 -3.78 -18.01 7.53
C ASN A 300 -2.88 -16.77 7.61
N LYS A 301 -3.15 -15.73 6.82
CA LYS A 301 -2.42 -14.46 6.87
C LYS A 301 -0.91 -14.68 6.79
N SER A 302 -0.49 -15.59 5.91
CA SER A 302 0.92 -15.88 5.62
C SER A 302 1.34 -15.34 4.25
N LYS A 303 2.64 -15.39 3.99
CA LYS A 303 3.33 -14.93 2.79
C LYS A 303 4.34 -15.95 2.29
N LEU A 304 4.59 -15.93 0.99
CA LEU A 304 5.56 -16.76 0.29
C LEU A 304 6.87 -16.02 0.02
N ALA A 305 6.81 -14.71 -0.25
CA ALA A 305 8.01 -13.92 -0.51
C ALA A 305 8.06 -12.61 0.28
N ASP A 306 9.28 -12.16 0.51
CA ASP A 306 9.61 -10.77 0.88
C ASP A 306 10.45 -10.17 -0.24
N ILE A 307 10.12 -8.95 -0.65
CA ILE A 307 10.93 -8.17 -1.59
C ILE A 307 11.21 -6.82 -0.96
N ILE A 308 12.48 -6.47 -0.83
CA ILE A 308 12.93 -5.33 -0.03
C ILE A 308 13.62 -4.29 -0.91
N TYR A 309 13.16 -3.05 -0.80
CA TYR A 309 13.68 -1.88 -1.50
C TYR A 309 14.11 -0.78 -0.53
N ARG A 310 15.14 -0.04 -0.93
CA ARG A 310 15.52 1.20 -0.27
C ARG A 310 14.36 2.20 -0.26
N SER A 311 14.11 2.79 0.90
CA SER A 311 13.11 3.85 1.03
C SER A 311 13.68 5.24 0.76
N ASP A 312 15.01 5.41 0.88
CA ASP A 312 15.73 6.70 0.80
C ASP A 312 16.16 7.10 -0.62
N LYS A 313 15.80 6.30 -1.62
CA LYS A 313 16.12 6.52 -3.04
C LYS A 313 14.85 6.39 -3.87
N PRO A 314 14.55 7.34 -4.77
CA PRO A 314 13.36 7.27 -5.60
C PRO A 314 13.45 6.11 -6.61
N ILE A 315 12.30 5.53 -6.95
CA ILE A 315 12.13 4.59 -8.06
C ILE A 315 11.28 5.31 -9.11
N ALA A 316 11.95 5.99 -10.05
CA ALA A 316 11.29 6.78 -11.08
C ALA A 316 11.08 5.97 -12.36
N GLN A 317 12.04 5.11 -12.69
CA GLN A 317 12.12 4.36 -13.94
C GLN A 317 12.57 2.91 -13.72
N GLU A 318 12.49 2.07 -14.75
CA GLU A 318 12.77 0.64 -14.67
C GLU A 318 14.22 0.33 -14.28
N GLU A 319 15.17 1.17 -14.73
CA GLU A 319 16.58 1.04 -14.39
C GLU A 319 16.86 1.25 -12.89
N ASP A 320 15.93 1.86 -12.17
CA ASP A 320 16.04 2.08 -10.72
C ASP A 320 15.67 0.82 -9.92
N ILE A 321 14.93 -0.12 -10.52
CA ILE A 321 14.50 -1.39 -9.88
C ILE A 321 15.73 -2.14 -9.38
N GLY A 322 16.65 -2.48 -10.29
CA GLY A 322 17.88 -3.18 -9.93
C GLY A 322 18.79 -2.37 -9.02
N LYS A 323 18.77 -1.02 -9.10
CA LYS A 323 19.62 -0.13 -8.29
C LYS A 323 19.18 -0.09 -6.83
N ASN A 324 17.88 0.01 -6.59
CA ASN A 324 17.30 0.23 -5.26
C ASN A 324 16.85 -1.05 -4.55
N TRP A 325 16.75 -2.17 -5.27
CA TRP A 325 16.52 -3.49 -4.69
C TRP A 325 17.68 -3.89 -3.74
N ILE A 326 17.31 -4.44 -2.58
CA ILE A 326 18.25 -4.93 -1.58
C ILE A 326 18.26 -6.45 -1.56
N LEU A 327 17.08 -7.06 -1.39
CA LEU A 327 16.95 -8.49 -1.13
C LEU A 327 15.56 -9.01 -1.52
N THR A 328 15.53 -10.25 -1.98
CA THR A 328 14.32 -11.03 -2.21
C THR A 328 14.44 -12.37 -1.50
N ARG A 329 13.50 -12.68 -0.60
CA ARG A 329 13.37 -13.99 0.02
C ARG A 329 12.21 -14.73 -0.63
N LEU A 330 12.47 -15.94 -1.13
CA LEU A 330 11.52 -16.89 -1.68
C LEU A 330 11.51 -18.16 -0.81
N PRO A 331 10.54 -19.07 -0.98
CA PRO A 331 10.60 -20.36 -0.31
C PRO A 331 11.90 -21.10 -0.67
N GLY A 332 12.72 -21.39 0.34
CA GLY A 332 13.98 -22.13 0.23
C GLY A 332 15.19 -21.33 -0.27
N ILE A 333 15.04 -20.06 -0.66
CA ILE A 333 16.11 -19.28 -1.28
C ILE A 333 16.05 -17.81 -0.84
N ILE A 334 17.21 -17.24 -0.52
CA ILE A 334 17.39 -15.80 -0.34
C ILE A 334 18.33 -15.30 -1.44
N ILE A 335 17.89 -14.26 -2.15
CA ILE A 335 18.61 -13.59 -3.22
C ILE A 335 18.94 -12.19 -2.73
N ARG A 336 20.22 -11.81 -2.69
CA ARG A 336 20.65 -10.49 -2.19
C ARG A 336 21.54 -9.79 -3.20
N LYS A 337 21.33 -8.50 -3.36
CA LYS A 337 22.24 -7.67 -4.15
C LYS A 337 23.52 -7.41 -3.36
N ASN A 338 24.68 -7.65 -3.98
CA ASN A 338 25.93 -7.12 -3.46
C ASN A 338 26.06 -5.65 -3.88
N HIS A 339 26.22 -4.76 -2.90
CA HIS A 339 26.28 -3.31 -3.15
C HIS A 339 27.64 -2.81 -3.65
N SER A 340 28.63 -3.70 -3.79
CA SER A 340 29.89 -3.35 -4.46
C SER A 340 29.63 -3.29 -5.96
N ASP A 341 30.02 -2.19 -6.62
CA ASP A 341 29.77 -2.02 -8.06
C ASP A 341 30.33 -3.22 -8.86
N GLY A 342 29.46 -3.81 -9.70
CA GLY A 342 29.80 -4.98 -10.51
C GLY A 342 29.87 -6.32 -9.77
N ALA A 343 29.61 -6.36 -8.45
CA ALA A 343 29.61 -7.61 -7.72
C ALA A 343 28.39 -8.49 -8.09
N PRO A 344 28.57 -9.81 -8.15
CA PRO A 344 27.49 -10.74 -8.49
C PRO A 344 26.38 -10.73 -7.44
N ILE A 345 25.19 -11.16 -7.85
CA ILE A 345 24.08 -11.44 -6.94
C ILE A 345 24.49 -12.59 -6.01
N GLU A 346 24.25 -12.42 -4.71
CA GLU A 346 24.49 -13.45 -3.71
C GLU A 346 23.25 -14.33 -3.56
N LEU A 347 23.45 -15.64 -3.62
CA LEU A 347 22.41 -16.64 -3.43
C LEU A 347 22.72 -17.45 -2.16
N GLN A 348 21.76 -17.52 -1.25
CA GLN A 348 21.84 -18.35 -0.05
C GLN A 348 20.64 -19.29 -0.02
N LYS A 349 20.89 -20.57 0.27
CA LYS A 349 19.83 -21.51 0.62
C LYS A 349 19.20 -21.09 1.94
N CYS A 350 17.88 -21.04 1.98
CA CYS A 350 17.10 -20.71 3.17
C CYS A 350 16.52 -21.99 3.76
N ASP A 351 16.51 -22.11 5.09
CA ASP A 351 15.91 -23.27 5.75
C ASP A 351 14.37 -23.25 5.65
N ILE A 352 13.78 -22.07 5.45
CA ILE A 352 12.32 -21.89 5.34
C ILE A 352 11.85 -22.13 3.91
N THR A 353 11.25 -23.30 3.65
CA THR A 353 10.66 -23.69 2.35
C THR A 353 9.14 -23.53 2.27
N TRP A 354 8.50 -23.06 3.35
CA TRP A 354 7.05 -22.91 3.48
C TRP A 354 6.62 -21.45 3.52
N HIS A 355 5.31 -21.19 3.42
CA HIS A 355 4.78 -19.88 3.74
C HIS A 355 5.10 -19.50 5.19
N TYR A 356 5.30 -18.21 5.43
CA TYR A 356 5.70 -17.64 6.71
C TYR A 356 4.68 -16.58 7.13
N PRO A 357 4.41 -16.33 8.43
CA PRO A 357 3.44 -15.31 8.84
C PRO A 357 3.70 -13.93 8.23
N LEU A 358 2.65 -13.19 7.87
CA LEU A 358 2.76 -11.78 7.49
C LEU A 358 3.36 -10.96 8.64
N LEU A 359 4.12 -9.93 8.30
CA LEU A 359 4.66 -9.00 9.28
C LEU A 359 3.52 -8.17 9.87
N ARG A 360 3.33 -8.26 11.19
CA ARG A 360 2.25 -7.60 11.94
C ARG A 360 2.80 -6.92 13.20
N PRO A 361 2.29 -5.73 13.57
CA PRO A 361 2.73 -5.05 14.79
C PRO A 361 2.50 -5.94 16.01
N MET A 362 3.48 -6.07 16.92
CA MET A 362 3.33 -6.92 18.12
C MET A 362 2.12 -6.56 19.00
N SER A 363 1.68 -5.30 19.00
CA SER A 363 0.47 -4.86 19.71
C SER A 363 -0.82 -5.48 19.16
N SER A 364 -0.83 -5.97 17.91
CA SER A 364 -2.02 -6.59 17.32
C SER A 364 -2.30 -7.99 17.88
N LYS A 365 -1.34 -8.65 18.54
CA LYS A 365 -1.57 -9.97 19.17
C LYS A 365 -2.50 -9.92 20.39
N ARG A 366 -2.88 -8.72 20.88
CA ARG A 366 -3.73 -8.54 22.07
C ARG A 366 -5.05 -7.80 21.82
N HIS A 367 -5.31 -7.33 20.62
CA HIS A 367 -6.58 -6.70 20.27
C HIS A 367 -7.30 -7.53 19.23
N PHE A 368 -8.60 -7.72 19.42
CA PHE A 368 -9.46 -8.42 18.48
C PHE A 368 -9.27 -7.82 17.08
N GLU A 369 -8.86 -8.66 16.13
CA GLU A 369 -8.85 -8.32 14.71
C GLU A 369 -10.32 -8.27 14.27
N TRP A 370 -10.95 -7.09 14.33
CA TRP A 370 -12.26 -6.82 13.74
C TRP A 370 -12.13 -6.27 12.32
#